data_AF-A0A3B8U5U1-F1
#
_entry.id   AF-A0A3B8U5U1-F1
#
_cell.length_a   1.000
_cell.length_b   1.000
_cell.length_c   1.000
_cell.angle_alpha   90.00
_cell.angle_beta   90.00
_cell.angle_gamma   90.00
#
_symmetry.space_group_name_H-M   'P 1'
#
loop_
_entity.id
_entity.type
_entity.pdbx_description
1 polymer ?
#
loop_
_entity_poly.entity_id
_entity_poly.type
_entity_poly.pdbx_seq_one_letter_code
_entity_poly.pdbx_strand_id
1 'polypeptide(L)'
;MQQIKILFFLLIAASFSYASDPLAPCYQLLVVTTNSWEGVEGELQCYEKRYEDSAWQPVGEPKPVVVGSAGLAWGIGLHPKMDKSGPE
;
A
#
# COMPACT_ATOMS: atom_id res chain seq x y z
N MET A 1 -32.13 -11.63 35.32
CA MET A 1 -32.16 -10.50 34.35
C MET A 1 -30.82 -9.76 34.19
N GLN A 2 -29.78 -10.00 35.01
CA GLN A 2 -28.49 -9.29 34.93
C GLN A 2 -27.40 -10.02 34.09
N GLN A 3 -27.52 -11.33 33.90
CA GLN A 3 -26.55 -12.14 33.15
C GLN A 3 -26.59 -11.91 31.62
N ILE A 4 -27.77 -11.58 31.07
CA ILE A 4 -27.95 -11.33 29.62
C ILE A 4 -27.33 -10.00 29.16
N LYS A 5 -27.20 -9.00 30.05
CA LYS A 5 -26.59 -7.70 29.74
C LYS A 5 -25.05 -7.78 29.60
N ILE A 6 -24.41 -8.65 30.38
CA ILE A 6 -22.94 -8.82 30.37
C ILE A 6 -22.49 -9.49 29.06
N LEU A 7 -23.28 -10.41 28.52
CA LEU A 7 -22.99 -11.07 27.25
C LEU A 7 -23.13 -10.14 26.04
N PHE A 8 -24.02 -9.15 26.11
CA PHE A 8 -24.20 -8.14 25.06
C PHE A 8 -23.11 -7.06 25.07
N PHE A 9 -22.54 -6.76 26.23
CA PHE A 9 -21.45 -5.77 26.37
C PHE A 9 -20.09 -6.30 25.86
N LEU A 10 -19.86 -7.62 25.93
CA LEU A 10 -18.64 -8.26 25.43
C LEU A 10 -18.63 -8.47 23.90
N LEU A 11 -19.78 -8.45 23.23
CA LEU A 11 -19.86 -8.69 21.78
C LEU A 11 -19.46 -7.48 20.92
N ILE A 12 -19.40 -6.27 21.50
CA ILE A 12 -19.04 -5.03 20.79
C ILE A 12 -17.51 -4.79 20.82
N ALA A 13 -16.77 -5.47 21.71
CA ALA A 13 -15.33 -5.29 21.86
C ALA A 13 -14.48 -6.11 20.87
N ALA A 14 -15.09 -7.05 20.14
CA ALA A 14 -14.40 -7.96 19.26
C ALA A 14 -14.72 -7.64 17.79
N SER A 15 -14.05 -6.64 17.20
CA SER A 15 -13.68 -6.57 15.77
C SER A 15 -13.19 -5.17 15.38
N PHE A 16 -12.06 -4.72 15.93
CA PHE A 16 -11.22 -3.76 15.20
C PHE A 16 -9.90 -4.45 14.88
N SER A 17 -9.95 -5.35 13.89
CA SER A 17 -8.74 -5.69 13.16
C SER A 17 -8.38 -4.46 12.32
N TYR A 18 -7.52 -3.60 12.85
CA TYR A 18 -6.84 -2.60 12.04
C TYR A 18 -5.95 -3.37 11.07
N ALA A 19 -6.36 -3.48 9.81
CA ALA A 19 -5.43 -3.81 8.76
C ALA A 19 -4.38 -2.68 8.78
N SER A 20 -3.11 -3.05 8.99
CA SER A 20 -2.02 -2.07 8.93
C SER A 20 -1.98 -1.53 7.50
N ASP A 21 -2.23 -0.23 7.32
CA ASP A 21 -1.97 0.42 6.04
C ASP A 21 -0.45 0.41 5.81
N PRO A 22 0.06 -0.33 4.81
CA PRO A 22 1.49 -0.40 4.55
C PRO A 22 2.09 0.95 4.17
N LEU A 23 1.26 1.93 3.75
CA LEU A 23 1.68 3.28 3.39
C LEU A 23 1.60 4.29 4.54
N ALA A 24 1.03 3.91 5.69
CA ALA A 24 0.97 4.76 6.87
C ALA A 24 2.35 5.33 7.28
N PRO A 25 3.41 4.51 7.45
CA PRO A 25 4.74 5.00 7.85
C PRO A 25 5.53 5.66 6.70
N CYS A 26 5.02 5.67 5.47
CA CYS A 26 5.70 6.26 4.32
C CYS A 26 5.37 7.76 4.21
N TYR A 27 6.34 8.59 3.85
CA TYR A 27 6.11 10.03 3.60
C TYR A 27 6.37 10.43 2.15
N GLN A 28 6.88 9.49 1.34
CA GLN A 28 7.19 9.69 -0.07
C GLN A 28 6.69 8.48 -0.87
N LEU A 29 6.23 8.72 -2.10
CA LEU A 29 5.80 7.69 -3.06
C LEU A 29 6.31 8.01 -4.45
N LEU A 30 6.58 6.95 -5.21
CA LEU A 30 6.77 7.00 -6.66
C LEU A 30 5.61 6.23 -7.28
N VAL A 31 4.85 6.89 -8.15
CA VAL A 31 3.76 6.26 -8.89
C VAL A 31 4.14 6.25 -10.37
N VAL A 32 4.11 5.06 -10.97
CA VAL A 32 4.35 4.89 -12.41
C VAL A 32 3.05 4.45 -13.08
N THR A 33 2.66 5.15 -14.13
CA THR A 33 1.48 4.83 -14.94
C THR A 33 1.87 4.52 -16.37
N THR A 34 1.24 3.50 -16.96
CA THR A 34 1.39 3.12 -18.37
C THR A 34 0.02 3.17 -19.05
N ASN A 35 -0.02 3.33 -20.38
CA ASN A 35 -1.29 3.40 -21.15
C ASN A 35 -2.03 2.06 -21.22
N SER A 36 -1.31 0.96 -21.10
CA SER A 36 -1.84 -0.39 -21.06
C SER A 36 -0.92 -1.28 -20.24
N TRP A 37 -1.38 -2.50 -19.98
CA TRP A 37 -0.61 -3.44 -19.21
C TRP A 37 0.66 -3.92 -19.94
N GLU A 38 0.56 -4.11 -21.26
CA GLU A 38 1.67 -4.45 -22.15
C GLU A 38 2.50 -3.22 -22.57
N GLY A 39 2.07 -2.02 -22.15
CA GLY A 39 2.73 -0.76 -22.47
C GLY A 39 4.11 -0.65 -21.82
N VAL A 40 5.12 -0.36 -22.64
CA VAL A 40 6.53 -0.27 -22.21
C VAL A 40 6.87 1.13 -21.70
N GLU A 41 6.27 2.15 -22.31
CA GLU A 41 6.41 3.55 -21.91
C GLU A 41 5.46 3.89 -20.76
N GLY A 42 5.94 4.68 -19.82
CA GLY A 42 5.14 5.21 -18.72
C GLY A 42 5.59 6.58 -18.25
N GLU A 43 4.83 7.14 -17.34
CA GLU A 43 5.15 8.37 -16.64
C GLU A 43 5.32 8.09 -15.14
N LEU A 44 6.37 8.63 -14.55
CA LEU A 44 6.64 8.58 -13.12
C LEU A 44 6.32 9.92 -12.49
N GLN A 45 5.49 9.92 -11.44
CA GLN A 45 5.24 11.07 -10.58
C GLN A 45 5.68 10.77 -9.14
N CYS A 46 6.42 11.71 -8.56
CA CYS A 46 6.77 11.68 -7.15
C CYS A 46 5.66 12.35 -6.32
N TYR A 47 5.37 11.81 -5.14
CA TYR A 47 4.45 12.39 -4.17
C TYR A 47 5.05 12.43 -2.79
N GLU A 48 4.63 13.40 -1.99
CA GLU A 48 4.95 13.51 -0.57
C GLU A 48 3.70 13.79 0.26
N LYS A 49 3.71 13.35 1.51
CA LYS A 49 2.72 13.77 2.51
C LYS A 49 3.45 14.29 3.74
N ARG A 50 2.86 15.23 4.48
CA ARG A 50 3.53 15.89 5.62
C ARG A 50 3.31 15.16 6.95
N TYR A 51 2.14 14.55 7.10
CA TYR A 51 1.70 13.81 8.28
C TYR A 51 1.06 12.49 7.85
N GLU A 52 0.97 11.54 8.78
CA GLU A 52 0.43 10.20 8.52
C GLU A 52 -0.94 10.22 7.85
N ASP A 53 -1.84 11.10 8.32
CA ASP A 53 -3.22 11.26 7.81
C ASP A 53 -3.39 12.34 6.73
N SER A 54 -2.30 12.95 6.26
CA SER A 54 -2.38 14.01 5.26
C SER A 54 -2.48 13.46 3.82
N ALA A 55 -3.17 14.20 2.95
CA ALA A 55 -3.26 13.84 1.55
C ALA A 55 -1.89 13.94 0.85
N TRP A 56 -1.59 12.97 0.00
CA TRP A 56 -0.42 12.98 -0.88
C TRP A 56 -0.47 14.16 -1.85
N GLN A 57 0.64 14.89 -1.96
CA GLN A 57 0.82 16.01 -2.87
C GLN A 57 1.89 15.67 -3.91
N PRO A 58 1.67 15.96 -5.19
CA PRO A 58 2.69 15.74 -6.21
C PRO A 58 3.89 16.67 -5.97
N VAL A 59 5.09 16.16 -6.20
CA VAL A 59 6.34 16.91 -6.10
C VAL A 59 7.07 16.84 -7.42
N GLY A 60 7.28 18.02 -8.04
CA GLY A 60 7.92 18.16 -9.34
C GLY A 60 7.08 17.66 -10.50
N GLU A 61 7.61 17.87 -11.71
CA GLU A 61 6.97 17.44 -12.95
C GLU A 61 7.12 15.93 -13.18
N PRO A 62 6.11 15.25 -13.78
CA PRO A 62 6.23 13.87 -14.22
C PRO A 62 7.46 13.65 -15.11
N LYS A 63 8.02 12.44 -15.06
CA LYS A 63 9.17 12.02 -15.86
C LYS A 63 8.82 10.82 -16.74
N PRO A 64 9.19 10.83 -18.03
CA PRO A 64 9.03 9.64 -18.87
C PRO A 64 9.96 8.53 -18.37
N VAL A 65 9.44 7.30 -18.30
CA VAL A 65 10.15 6.10 -17.86
C VAL A 65 9.79 4.90 -18.74
N VAL A 66 10.59 3.84 -18.63
CA VAL A 66 10.33 2.54 -19.26
C VAL A 66 10.22 1.49 -18.17
N VAL A 67 9.11 0.74 -18.13
CA VAL A 67 8.82 -0.24 -17.05
C VAL A 67 9.46 -1.62 -17.28
N GLY A 68 9.83 -1.91 -18.53
CA GLY A 68 10.41 -3.20 -18.95
C GLY A 68 9.83 -3.64 -20.29
N SER A 69 10.55 -4.52 -21.00
CA SER A 69 10.17 -4.95 -22.36
C SER A 69 8.86 -5.74 -22.45
N ALA A 70 8.38 -6.28 -21.32
CA ALA A 70 7.11 -7.00 -21.21
C ALA A 70 5.96 -6.14 -20.62
N GLY A 71 6.16 -4.83 -20.47
CA GLY A 71 5.22 -3.93 -19.80
C GLY A 71 5.26 -4.05 -18.28
N LEU A 72 4.12 -3.79 -17.62
CA LEU A 72 3.97 -4.01 -16.18
C LEU A 72 4.00 -5.53 -15.93
N ALA A 73 5.13 -6.07 -15.48
CA ALA A 73 5.28 -7.52 -15.33
C ALA A 73 4.09 -8.13 -14.54
N TRP A 74 3.43 -9.13 -15.14
CA TRP A 74 2.32 -9.85 -14.51
C TRP A 74 2.87 -10.74 -13.39
N GLY A 75 2.53 -10.42 -12.15
CA GLY A 75 2.78 -11.30 -11.03
C GLY A 75 1.87 -10.93 -9.88
N ILE A 76 1.19 -11.92 -9.30
CA ILE A 76 0.38 -11.83 -8.07
C ILE A 76 1.18 -11.38 -6.82
N GLY A 77 2.41 -10.89 -6.99
CA GLY A 77 3.33 -10.63 -5.89
C GLY A 77 3.61 -11.92 -5.13
N LEU A 78 4.35 -12.85 -5.73
CA LEU A 78 4.90 -14.00 -5.02
C LEU A 78 6.07 -13.53 -4.14
N HIS A 79 5.83 -12.59 -3.24
CA HIS A 79 6.73 -12.37 -2.13
C HIS A 79 6.39 -13.48 -1.12
N PRO A 80 7.25 -14.50 -0.93
CA PRO A 80 7.08 -15.40 0.19
C PRO A 80 7.07 -14.54 1.47
N LYS A 81 6.29 -14.97 2.47
CA LYS A 81 6.33 -14.35 3.79
C LYS A 81 7.78 -14.36 4.25
N MET A 82 8.42 -13.19 4.29
CA MET A 82 9.82 -13.07 4.69
C MET A 82 9.93 -13.65 6.10
N ASP A 83 10.62 -14.78 6.23
CA ASP A 83 11.00 -15.24 7.56
C ASP A 83 12.04 -14.25 8.11
N LYS A 84 12.08 -14.10 9.43
CA LYS A 84 12.98 -13.13 10.07
C LYS A 84 14.42 -13.65 10.15
N SER A 85 14.75 -14.80 9.57
CA SER A 85 16.12 -15.27 9.45
C SER A 85 16.70 -14.72 8.16
N GLY A 86 17.28 -13.52 8.27
CA GLY A 86 18.26 -13.09 7.28
C GLY A 86 19.39 -14.13 7.16
N PRO A 87 20.13 -14.15 6.04
CA PRO A 87 21.29 -15.02 5.93
C PRO A 87 22.33 -14.67 7.01
N GLU A 88 22.87 -15.70 7.67
CA GLU A 88 24.05 -15.59 8.54
C GLU A 88 25.30 -15.18 7.75
#